data_AF-A0A377WJ69-F1
#
_entry.id   AF-A0A377WJ69-F1
#
_cell.length_a   1.000
_cell.length_b   1.000
_cell.length_c   1.000
_cell.angle_alpha   90.00
_cell.angle_beta   90.00
_cell.angle_gamma   90.00
#
_symmetry.space_group_name_H-M   'P 1'
#
loop_
_entity.id
_entity.type
_entity.pdbx_description
1 polymer ?
#
loop_
_entity_poly.entity_id
_entity_poly.type
_entity_poly.pdbx_seq_one_letter_code
_entity_poly.pdbx_strand_id
1 'polypeptide(L)'
;MYDIHVILSNSPGSLGAMGMALGNNGVGLEGGGVFTTPDAGHAHFLVEDGETARRVLTEAGFTVSNVCRPLIRKLPQERPGELETSQTPWPIMVLIFWYSTATTVTGSFSLPMMTPGQRK
;
A
#
# COMPACT_ATOMS: atom_id res chain seq x y z
N MET A 1 14.01 3.47 1.16
CA MET A 1 12.55 3.42 1.31
C MET A 1 12.13 4.05 2.63
N TYR A 2 11.17 4.95 2.54
CA TYR A 2 10.65 5.79 3.60
C TYR A 2 9.12 5.72 3.59
N ASP A 3 8.48 5.85 4.75
CA ASP A 3 7.06 6.12 4.87
C ASP A 3 6.86 7.64 4.83
N ILE A 4 6.02 8.12 3.92
CA ILE A 4 5.56 9.50 3.89
C ILE A 4 4.12 9.57 4.38
N HIS A 5 3.91 10.35 5.44
CA HIS A 5 2.61 10.63 6.02
C HIS A 5 2.08 11.96 5.51
N VAL A 6 0.99 11.93 4.76
CA VAL A 6 0.33 13.11 4.19
C VAL A 6 -1.09 13.23 4.74
N ILE A 7 -1.47 14.44 5.12
CA ILE A 7 -2.85 14.77 5.48
C ILE A 7 -3.59 15.23 4.22
N LEU A 8 -4.62 14.50 3.85
CA LEU A 8 -5.49 14.75 2.72
C LEU A 8 -6.85 15.27 3.19
N SER A 9 -7.44 16.18 2.42
CA SER A 9 -8.85 16.53 2.59
C SER A 9 -9.75 15.36 2.21
N ASN A 10 -10.87 15.19 2.93
CA ASN A 10 -11.92 14.22 2.61
C ASN A 10 -12.78 14.67 1.41
N SER A 11 -12.13 15.04 0.30
CA SER A 11 -12.77 15.43 -0.96
C SER A 11 -12.40 14.45 -2.07
N PRO A 12 -13.34 14.13 -2.98
CA PRO A 12 -13.03 13.32 -4.16
C PRO A 12 -11.83 13.90 -4.93
N GLY A 13 -10.92 13.04 -5.34
CA GLY A 13 -9.75 13.42 -6.13
C GLY A 13 -8.51 13.83 -5.35
N SER A 14 -8.56 14.04 -4.03
CA SER A 14 -7.38 14.43 -3.23
C SER A 14 -6.22 13.43 -3.35
N LEU A 15 -6.52 12.13 -3.30
CA LEU A 15 -5.52 11.08 -3.50
C LEU A 15 -4.96 11.07 -4.92
N GLY A 16 -5.82 11.29 -5.93
CA GLY A 16 -5.40 11.35 -7.33
C GLY A 16 -4.47 12.53 -7.60
N ALA A 17 -4.80 13.71 -7.05
CA ALA A 17 -3.97 14.90 -7.16
C ALA A 17 -2.59 14.69 -6.51
N MET A 18 -2.55 14.05 -5.34
CA MET A 18 -1.29 13.68 -4.68
C MET A 18 -0.46 12.72 -5.54
N GLY A 19 -1.09 11.67 -6.09
CA GLY A 19 -0.44 10.72 -6.98
C GLY A 19 0.10 11.36 -8.26
N MET A 20 -0.66 12.29 -8.86
CA MET A 20 -0.20 13.05 -10.05
C MET A 20 0.98 13.96 -9.72
N ALA A 21 0.98 14.64 -8.58
CA ALA A 21 2.09 15.50 -8.16
C ALA A 21 3.40 14.70 -8.02
N LEU A 22 3.33 13.53 -7.37
CA LEU A 22 4.48 12.64 -7.21
C LEU A 22 4.92 12.04 -8.56
N GLY A 23 3.98 11.52 -9.35
CA GLY A 23 4.27 10.91 -10.65
C GLY A 23 4.91 11.88 -11.66
N ASN A 24 4.44 13.14 -11.71
CA ASN A 24 5.00 14.17 -12.58
C ASN A 24 6.44 14.55 -12.23
N ASN A 25 6.88 14.26 -10.99
CA ASN A 25 8.23 14.53 -10.50
C ASN A 25 9.09 13.26 -10.39
N GLY A 26 8.62 12.14 -10.95
CA GLY A 26 9.38 10.88 -10.96
C GLY A 26 9.46 10.18 -9.61
N VAL A 27 8.58 10.50 -8.65
CA VAL A 27 8.53 9.82 -7.35
C VAL A 27 7.54 8.66 -7.42
N GLY A 28 8.05 7.43 -7.42
CA GLY A 28 7.25 6.21 -7.38
C GLY A 28 6.65 5.92 -6.00
N LEU A 29 5.46 5.33 -5.99
CA LEU A 29 4.81 4.79 -4.79
C LEU A 29 4.96 3.26 -4.81
N GLU A 30 5.73 2.72 -3.87
CA GLU A 30 6.02 1.28 -3.78
C GLU A 30 4.88 0.51 -3.12
N GLY A 31 4.06 1.22 -2.34
CA GLY A 31 2.96 0.65 -1.60
C GLY A 31 2.42 1.59 -0.54
N GLY A 32 1.25 1.31 0.01
CA GLY A 32 0.65 2.18 1.02
C GLY A 32 -0.86 2.09 1.07
N GLY A 33 -1.45 3.05 1.77
CA GLY A 33 -2.89 3.14 1.94
C GLY A 33 -3.32 4.49 2.47
N VAL A 34 -4.63 4.74 2.38
CA VAL A 34 -5.25 5.93 2.97
C VAL A 34 -6.28 5.46 3.97
N PHE A 35 -6.18 6.00 5.18
CA PHE A 35 -7.15 5.79 6.25
C PHE A 35 -7.91 7.08 6.48
N THR A 36 -9.23 7.03 6.49
CA THR A 36 -10.04 8.24 6.70
C THR A 36 -10.55 8.28 8.13
N THR A 37 -10.44 9.45 8.73
CA THR A 37 -11.17 9.85 9.94
C THR A 37 -12.27 10.85 9.53
N PRO A 38 -13.23 11.19 10.40
CA PRO A 38 -14.19 12.25 10.10
C PRO A 38 -13.53 13.58 9.70
N ASP A 39 -12.37 13.89 10.27
CA ASP A 39 -11.68 15.16 10.09
C ASP A 39 -10.77 15.18 8.85
N ALA A 40 -10.08 14.07 8.54
CA ALA A 40 -9.12 14.03 7.45
C ALA A 40 -8.80 12.62 6.93
N GLY A 41 -8.23 12.56 5.73
CA GLY A 41 -7.56 11.39 5.19
C GLY A 41 -6.09 11.35 5.61
N HIS A 42 -5.64 10.26 6.21
CA HIS A 42 -4.26 9.98 6.55
C HIS A 42 -3.68 9.03 5.49
N ALA A 43 -2.88 9.58 4.59
CA ALA A 43 -2.19 8.82 3.56
C ALA A 43 -0.80 8.41 4.05
N HIS A 44 -0.51 7.11 4.00
CA HIS A 44 0.80 6.56 4.28
C HIS A 44 1.28 5.76 3.08
N PHE A 45 2.38 6.20 2.48
CA PHE A 45 2.96 5.55 1.31
C PHE A 45 4.45 5.34 1.47
N LEU A 46 4.92 4.22 0.92
CA LEU A 46 6.32 3.88 0.79
C LEU A 46 6.89 4.51 -0.48
N VAL A 47 7.96 5.28 -0.31
CA VAL A 47 8.69 5.94 -1.40
C VAL A 47 10.18 5.63 -1.30
N GLU A 48 10.88 5.58 -2.43
CA GLU A 48 12.32 5.33 -2.43
C GLU A 48 13.09 6.47 -1.75
N ASP A 49 12.81 7.71 -2.16
CA ASP A 49 13.41 8.96 -1.66
C ASP A 49 12.35 9.83 -0.93
N GLY A 50 12.43 9.82 0.40
CA GLY A 50 11.52 10.56 1.26
C GLY A 50 11.72 12.08 1.23
N GLU A 51 12.94 12.58 1.00
CA GLU A 51 13.20 14.03 0.96
C GLU A 51 12.68 14.64 -0.34
N THR A 52 12.91 13.97 -1.47
CA THR A 52 12.33 14.39 -2.74
C THR A 52 10.80 14.34 -2.70
N ALA A 53 10.22 13.27 -2.13
CA ALA A 53 8.77 13.16 -1.97
C ALA A 53 8.20 14.30 -1.10
N ARG A 54 8.85 14.61 0.04
CA ARG A 54 8.45 15.72 0.92
C ARG A 54 8.46 17.05 0.19
N ARG A 55 9.54 17.34 -0.53
CA ARG A 55 9.71 18.59 -1.27
C ARG A 55 8.61 18.75 -2.32
N VAL A 56 8.43 17.75 -3.17
CA VAL A 56 7.41 17.76 -4.24
C VAL A 56 6.01 17.96 -3.69
N LEU A 57 5.66 17.25 -2.61
CA LEU A 57 4.33 17.36 -2.02
C LEU A 57 4.09 18.71 -1.34
N THR A 58 5.12 19.24 -0.65
CA THR A 58 5.04 20.56 -0.02
C THR A 58 4.90 21.66 -1.08
N GLU A 59 5.66 21.58 -2.17
CA GLU A 59 5.57 22.51 -3.32
C GLU A 59 4.19 22.41 -4.02
N ALA A 60 3.59 21.23 -4.05
CA ALA A 60 2.24 21.01 -4.57
C ALA A 60 1.11 21.40 -3.58
N GLY A 61 1.44 21.91 -2.39
CA GLY A 61 0.47 22.40 -1.41
C GLY A 61 -0.11 21.34 -0.47
N PHE A 62 0.46 20.12 -0.44
CA PHE A 62 0.04 19.08 0.50
C PHE A 62 0.70 19.26 1.87
N THR A 63 -0.01 18.86 2.92
CA THR A 63 0.53 18.85 4.29
C THR A 63 1.23 17.53 4.56
N VAL A 64 2.56 17.54 4.53
CA VAL A 64 3.39 16.39 4.92
C VAL A 64 3.61 16.42 6.44
N SER A 65 3.00 15.46 7.14
CA SER A 65 3.04 15.36 8.60
C SER A 65 4.33 14.71 9.09
N ASN A 66 4.81 13.67 8.40
CA ASN A 66 6.02 12.96 8.79
C ASN A 66 6.70 12.27 7.59
N VAL A 67 8.02 12.08 7.69
CA VAL A 67 8.80 11.20 6.81
C VAL A 67 9.74 10.39 7.69
N CYS A 68 9.61 9.07 7.69
CA CYS A 68 10.42 8.22 8.53
C CYS A 68 10.82 6.92 7.83
N ARG A 69 11.81 6.22 8.40
CA ARG A 69 12.20 4.89 7.91
C ARG A 69 11.29 3.86 8.59
N PRO A 70 10.43 3.14 7.85
CA PRO A 70 9.54 2.15 8.43
C PRO A 70 10.32 0.90 8.82
N LEU A 71 9.78 0.15 9.79
CA LEU A 71 10.25 -1.20 10.08
C LEU A 71 9.63 -2.16 9.05
N ILE A 72 10.46 -2.77 8.22
CA ILE A 72 10.03 -3.73 7.21
C ILE A 72 10.46 -5.12 7.65
N ARG A 73 9.49 -6.03 7.80
CA ARG A 73 9.72 -7.43 8.14
C ARG A 73 8.91 -8.33 7.23
N LYS A 74 9.59 -9.30 6.63
CA LYS A 74 8.93 -10.41 5.95
C LYS A 74 8.43 -11.38 7.01
N LEU A 75 7.12 -11.61 7.02
CA LEU A 75 6.51 -12.65 7.83
C LEU A 75 6.44 -13.95 7.01
N PRO A 76 6.58 -15.14 7.63
CA PRO A 76 6.41 -16.42 6.95
C PRO A 76 5.00 -16.55 6.36
N GLN A 77 3.99 -16.07 7.09
CA GLN A 77 2.57 -16.11 6.74
C GLN A 77 2.08 -17.52 6.38
N GLU A 78 2.68 -18.55 6.97
CA GLU A 78 2.31 -19.95 6.75
C GLU A 78 1.08 -20.34 7.58
N ARG A 79 0.83 -19.63 8.69
CA ARG A 79 -0.31 -19.85 9.59
C ARG A 79 -0.93 -18.53 10.08
N PRO A 80 -2.24 -18.52 10.42
CA PRO A 80 -2.86 -17.39 11.09
C PRO A 80 -2.15 -17.03 12.40
N GLY A 81 -2.10 -15.74 12.74
CA GLY A 81 -1.54 -15.25 14.02
C GLY A 81 -0.04 -14.94 14.00
N GLU A 82 0.68 -15.17 12.89
CA GLU A 82 2.12 -14.88 12.84
C GLU A 82 2.49 -13.39 12.94
N LEU A 83 1.56 -12.49 12.63
CA LEU A 83 1.76 -11.06 12.91
C LEU A 83 1.73 -10.78 14.43
N GLU A 84 0.88 -11.46 15.18
CA GLU A 84 0.67 -11.26 16.63
C GLU A 84 1.91 -11.65 17.44
N THR A 85 2.63 -12.69 17.02
CA THR A 85 3.86 -13.15 17.70
C THR A 85 5.03 -12.17 17.56
N SER A 86 4.91 -11.18 16.68
CA SER A 86 5.87 -10.08 16.50
C SER A 86 5.83 -9.14 17.70
N GLN A 87 6.44 -9.54 18.83
CA GLN A 87 6.59 -8.65 20.00
C GLN A 87 7.25 -7.34 19.57
N THR A 88 6.49 -6.25 19.61
CA THR A 88 7.01 -4.92 19.35
C THR A 88 6.41 -3.92 20.36
N PRO A 89 7.25 -3.14 21.08
CA PRO A 89 6.82 -2.44 22.30
C PRO A 89 6.21 -1.03 22.12
N TRP A 90 5.71 -0.65 20.94
CA TRP A 90 5.23 0.72 20.65
C TRP A 90 3.92 0.71 19.86
N PRO A 91 3.10 1.78 19.87
CA PRO A 91 1.94 1.87 18.98
C PRO A 91 2.42 1.87 17.52
N ILE A 92 2.26 0.73 16.84
CA ILE A 92 2.68 0.54 15.46
C ILE A 92 1.46 0.61 14.57
N MET A 93 1.53 1.48 13.57
CA MET A 93 0.66 1.36 12.41
C MET A 93 1.22 0.27 11.51
N VAL A 94 0.44 -0.80 11.35
CA VAL A 94 0.81 -1.93 10.49
C VAL A 94 0.22 -1.69 9.10
N LEU A 95 1.09 -1.45 8.12
CA LEU A 95 0.74 -1.53 6.71
C LEU A 95 1.12 -2.91 6.19
N ILE A 96 0.11 -3.74 5.91
CA ILE A 96 0.31 -5.03 5.28
C ILE A 96 0.35 -4.81 3.78
N PHE A 97 1.50 -5.09 3.18
CA PHE A 97 1.66 -5.05 1.74
C PHE A 97 1.70 -6.47 1.18
N TRP A 98 0.89 -6.74 0.17
CA TRP A 98 0.88 -8.03 -0.53
C TRP A 98 1.64 -7.88 -1.85
N TYR A 99 2.78 -8.56 -1.98
CA TYR A 99 3.42 -8.75 -3.28
C TYR A 99 3.03 -10.13 -3.80
N SER A 100 2.26 -10.19 -4.90
CA SER A 100 2.13 -11.42 -5.67
C SER A 100 3.19 -11.41 -6.75
N THR A 101 4.18 -12.30 -6.66
CA THR A 101 4.88 -12.71 -7.87
C THR A 101 3.90 -13.54 -8.67
N ALA A 102 3.22 -12.91 -9.63
CA ALA A 102 2.51 -13.66 -10.66
C ALA A 102 3.56 -14.43 -11.47
N THR A 103 3.92 -15.63 -11.02
CA THR A 103 4.58 -16.59 -11.91
C THR A 103 3.53 -16.95 -12.94
N THR A 104 3.68 -16.47 -14.17
CA THR A 104 2.84 -16.87 -15.30
C THR A 104 2.95 -18.38 -15.46
N VAL A 105 1.98 -19.12 -14.91
CA VAL A 105 1.80 -20.53 -15.25
C VAL A 105 1.01 -20.55 -16.55
N THR A 106 1.70 -20.59 -17.68
CA THR A 106 1.11 -20.99 -18.97
C THR A 106 0.83 -22.50 -18.92
N GLY A 107 -0.22 -22.87 -18.19
CA GLY A 107 -0.77 -24.22 -18.17
C GLY A 107 -2.12 -24.22 -18.87
N SER A 108 -2.21 -24.82 -20.06
CA SER A 108 -3.48 -25.05 -20.74
C SER A 108 -4.35 -25.99 -19.91
N PHE A 109 -5.38 -25.47 -19.26
CA PHE A 109 -6.36 -26.27 -18.55
C PHE A 109 -7.41 -26.76 -19.56
N SER A 110 -7.24 -27.97 -20.09
CA SER A 110 -8.29 -28.66 -20.84
C SER A 110 -9.30 -29.23 -19.84
N LEU A 111 -10.47 -28.60 -19.74
CA LEU A 111 -11.61 -29.12 -18.98
C LEU A 111 -12.11 -30.43 -19.64
N PRO A 112 -12.27 -31.53 -18.89
CA PRO A 112 -12.98 -32.69 -19.42
C PRO A 112 -14.48 -32.34 -19.55
N MET A 113 -15.02 -32.55 -20.76
CA MET A 113 -16.45 -32.41 -21.06
C MET A 113 -17.26 -33.36 -20.16
N MET A 114 -18.08 -32.82 -19.26
CA MET A 114 -19.07 -33.59 -18.51
C MET A 114 -20.32 -33.84 -19.38
N THR A 115 -20.65 -35.11 -19.61
CA THR A 115 -21.86 -35.54 -20.32
C THR A 115 -23.11 -35.23 -19.48
N PRO A 116 -24.20 -34.68 -20.06
CA PRO A 116 -25.41 -34.35 -19.29
C PRO A 116 -26.16 -35.63 -18.89
N GLY A 117 -26.27 -35.93 -17.59
CA GLY A 117 -27.04 -37.10 -17.18
C GLY A 117 -27.11 -37.48 -15.71
N GLN A 118 -26.74 -36.64 -14.73
CA GLN A 118 -26.92 -36.97 -13.31
C GLN A 118 -27.42 -35.74 -12.55
N ARG A 119 -28.75 -35.57 -12.52
CA ARG A 119 -29.45 -34.76 -11.49
C ARG A 119 -29.97 -35.73 -10.42
N LYS A 120 -29.79 -35.38 -9.15
CA LYS A 120 -30.82 -35.55 -8.12
C LYS A 120 -31.04 -34.20 -7.48
#